data_AF-A0A0A9WB27-F1
#
_entry.id   AF-A0A0A9WB27-F1
#
_cell.length_a   1.000
_cell.length_b   1.000
_cell.length_c   1.000
_cell.angle_alpha   90.00
_cell.angle_beta   90.00
_cell.angle_gamma   90.00
#
_symmetry.space_group_name_H-M   'P 1'
#
loop_
_entity.id
_entity.type
_entity.pdbx_description
1 polymer ?
#
loop_
_entity_poly.entity_id
_entity_poly.type
_entity_poly.pdbx_seq_one_letter_code
_entity_poly.pdbx_strand_id
1 'polypeptide(L)'
;MVLQFYLSNISVEDLSGLTLYHKILAVDDDRVINLKYTRHSPRFYKEIDSTKDDVKSDGNLKLHIGRINLVLLSKMIIDMQHFMEPFVKAKNLHLLASEAERLVREKVELMKSSNTKLHLAIDIHTPSFMFPQKSSSPDLIILCLGDLGIENFFKASTSHLEGTA
;
A
#
# COMPACT_ATOMS: atom_id res chain seq x y z
N MET A 1 19.91 10.37 1.35
CA MET A 1 19.83 8.96 1.83
C MET A 1 18.76 8.27 1.01
N VAL A 2 19.02 7.06 0.51
CA VAL A 2 18.01 6.26 -0.22
C VAL A 2 17.76 4.99 0.58
N LEU A 3 16.50 4.70 0.86
CA LEU A 3 16.03 3.45 1.44
C LEU A 3 15.13 2.78 0.42
N GLN A 4 15.39 1.51 0.13
CA GLN A 4 14.61 0.72 -0.81
C GLN A 4 14.30 -0.63 -0.17
N PHE A 5 13.02 -0.99 -0.19
CA PHE A 5 12.49 -2.27 0.24
C PHE A 5 11.69 -2.85 -0.93
N TYR A 6 11.93 -4.11 -1.27
CA TYR A 6 11.12 -4.78 -2.29
C TYR A 6 10.87 -6.24 -1.92
N LEU A 7 9.70 -6.72 -2.29
CA LEU A 7 9.33 -8.13 -2.24
C LEU A 7 9.05 -8.55 -3.70
N SER A 8 9.89 -9.44 -4.22
CA SER A 8 9.82 -9.85 -5.63
C SER A 8 8.65 -10.78 -5.90
N ASN A 9 8.53 -11.89 -5.16
CA ASN A 9 7.50 -12.87 -5.42
C ASN A 9 7.01 -13.51 -4.12
N ILE A 10 5.74 -13.89 -4.11
CA ILE A 10 5.11 -14.70 -3.08
C ILE A 10 4.10 -15.61 -3.76
N SER A 11 4.14 -16.90 -3.46
CA SER A 11 3.23 -17.89 -4.06
C SER A 11 2.79 -18.89 -3.01
N VAL A 12 1.54 -19.34 -3.11
CA VAL A 12 0.99 -20.43 -2.31
C VAL A 12 0.37 -21.42 -3.26
N GLU A 13 0.81 -22.67 -3.17
CA GLU A 13 0.35 -23.74 -4.05
C GLU A 13 -0.31 -24.86 -3.24
N ASP A 14 -1.38 -25.43 -3.80
CA ASP A 14 -2.03 -26.62 -3.29
C ASP A 14 -1.30 -27.87 -3.80
N LEU A 15 -0.73 -28.63 -2.87
CA LEU A 15 0.00 -29.87 -3.17
C LEU A 15 -0.92 -31.10 -3.27
N SER A 16 -2.23 -30.94 -3.06
CA SER A 16 -3.17 -32.06 -2.99
C SER A 16 -3.40 -32.76 -4.34
N GLY A 17 -3.10 -32.11 -5.46
CA GLY A 17 -3.24 -32.67 -6.82
C GLY A 17 -4.68 -32.97 -7.27
N LEU A 18 -5.67 -32.63 -6.45
CA LEU A 18 -7.10 -32.92 -6.64
C LEU A 18 -7.90 -31.72 -7.17
N THR A 19 -7.22 -30.58 -7.35
CA THR A 19 -7.86 -29.31 -7.69
C THR A 19 -7.29 -28.77 -9.01
N LEU A 20 -8.16 -28.21 -9.85
CA LEU A 20 -7.74 -27.49 -11.05
C LEU A 20 -7.01 -26.18 -10.70
N TYR A 21 -7.11 -25.75 -9.45
CA TYR A 21 -6.61 -24.48 -8.92
C TYR A 21 -5.40 -24.70 -8.02
N HIS A 22 -4.32 -25.22 -8.59
CA HIS A 22 -3.07 -25.48 -7.86
C HIS A 22 -2.40 -24.20 -7.33
N LYS A 23 -2.58 -23.04 -7.95
CA LYS A 23 -2.06 -21.76 -7.46
C LYS A 23 -3.12 -21.03 -6.65
N ILE A 24 -3.04 -21.17 -5.33
CA ILE A 24 -3.93 -20.49 -4.38
C ILE A 24 -3.60 -19.01 -4.33
N LEU A 25 -2.31 -18.67 -4.25
CA LEU A 25 -1.83 -17.30 -4.28
C LEU A 25 -0.77 -17.19 -5.35
N ALA A 26 -0.95 -16.24 -6.26
CA ALA A 26 0.01 -15.91 -7.30
C ALA A 26 0.13 -14.40 -7.47
N VAL A 27 1.27 -13.95 -7.97
CA VAL A 27 1.51 -12.55 -8.28
C VAL A 27 1.57 -12.45 -9.80
N ASP A 28 0.77 -11.54 -10.38
CA ASP A 28 0.74 -11.33 -11.83
C ASP A 28 1.81 -10.33 -12.30
N ASP A 29 2.30 -9.52 -11.37
CA ASP A 29 3.26 -8.44 -11.62
C ASP A 29 4.71 -8.86 -11.35
N ASP A 30 5.68 -8.03 -11.75
CA ASP A 30 7.12 -8.27 -11.52
C ASP A 30 7.48 -8.22 -10.01
N ARG A 31 6.70 -7.48 -9.22
CA ARG A 31 6.96 -7.26 -7.78
C ARG A 31 5.67 -7.21 -6.99
N VAL A 32 5.68 -7.83 -5.80
CA VAL A 32 4.58 -7.77 -4.84
C VAL A 32 4.50 -6.40 -4.19
N ILE A 33 5.65 -5.90 -3.71
CA ILE A 33 5.76 -4.61 -3.03
C ILE A 33 7.09 -3.99 -3.43
N ASN A 34 7.08 -2.70 -3.75
CA ASN A 34 8.27 -1.90 -3.97
C ASN A 34 8.10 -0.54 -3.28
N LEU A 35 8.83 -0.36 -2.18
CA LEU A 35 8.87 0.88 -1.43
C LEU A 35 10.25 1.52 -1.59
N LYS A 36 10.26 2.75 -2.10
CA LYS A 36 11.47 3.55 -2.28
C LYS A 36 11.30 4.91 -1.62
N TYR A 37 12.11 5.15 -0.59
CA TYR A 37 12.21 6.43 0.08
C TYR A 37 13.54 7.10 -0.26
N THR A 38 13.50 8.32 -0.79
CA THR A 38 14.67 9.13 -1.12
C THR A 38 14.59 10.43 -0.33
N ARG A 39 15.51 10.62 0.61
CA ARG A 39 15.68 11.90 1.32
C ARG A 39 16.66 12.77 0.56
N HIS A 40 16.20 13.94 0.12
CA HIS A 40 17.05 14.96 -0.49
C HIS A 40 17.84 15.65 0.61
N SER A 41 19.16 15.82 0.41
CA SER A 41 20.00 16.55 1.37
C SER A 41 20.06 18.01 0.95
N PRO A 42 19.77 18.97 1.85
CA PRO A 42 19.78 20.38 1.51
C PRO A 42 21.20 20.94 1.22
N ARG A 43 22.27 20.17 1.49
CA ARG A 43 23.67 20.63 1.33
C ARG A 43 24.13 20.87 -0.12
N PHE A 44 23.33 20.53 -1.13
CA PHE A 44 23.65 20.77 -2.54
C PHE A 44 22.82 21.87 -3.20
N TYR A 45 21.93 22.53 -2.44
CA TYR A 45 21.28 23.75 -2.92
C TYR A 45 22.12 24.93 -2.45
N LYS A 46 23.08 25.35 -3.30
CA LYS A 46 23.77 26.62 -3.12
C LYS A 46 22.74 27.75 -3.05
N GLU A 47 22.89 28.60 -2.03
CA GLU A 47 22.29 29.94 -1.88
C GLU A 47 20.79 30.02 -2.19
N ILE A 48 19.95 29.71 -1.19
CA ILE A 48 18.54 30.05 -1.23
C ILE A 48 18.31 31.22 -0.29
N ASP A 49 18.06 32.39 -0.87
CA ASP A 49 17.43 33.53 -0.23
C ASP A 49 16.21 33.04 0.57
N SER A 50 16.19 33.31 1.87
CA SER A 50 15.14 32.92 2.82
C SER A 50 13.75 33.54 2.54
N THR A 51 13.59 34.26 1.43
CA THR A 51 12.40 35.04 1.06
C THR A 51 11.57 34.39 -0.05
N LYS A 52 12.01 33.28 -0.67
CA LYS A 52 11.22 32.54 -1.66
C LYS A 52 10.94 31.12 -1.19
N ASP A 53 9.67 30.76 -1.12
CA ASP A 53 9.23 29.40 -0.80
C ASP A 53 9.65 28.45 -1.93
N ASP A 54 10.78 27.76 -1.78
CA ASP A 54 11.27 26.82 -2.80
C ASP A 54 10.30 25.62 -2.82
N VAL A 55 9.71 25.34 -3.99
CA VAL A 55 8.70 24.28 -4.22
C VAL A 55 9.31 22.86 -4.10
N LYS A 56 10.61 22.77 -3.79
CA LYS A 56 11.34 21.51 -3.73
C LYS A 56 10.97 20.70 -2.50
N SER A 57 10.60 19.44 -2.73
CA SER A 57 10.33 18.47 -1.67
C SER A 57 11.62 18.02 -0.97
N ASP A 58 11.59 17.93 0.36
CA ASP A 58 12.66 17.40 1.21
C ASP A 58 12.88 15.89 1.05
N GLY A 59 11.88 15.18 0.52
CA GLY A 59 11.96 13.75 0.26
C GLY A 59 10.92 13.26 -0.74
N ASN A 60 11.15 12.07 -1.29
CA ASN A 60 10.26 11.35 -2.19
C ASN A 60 10.01 9.94 -1.66
N LEU A 61 8.75 9.61 -1.40
CA LEU A 61 8.28 8.27 -1.03
C LEU A 61 7.45 7.71 -2.18
N LYS A 62 7.97 6.64 -2.80
CA LYS A 62 7.27 5.86 -3.81
C LYS A 62 6.89 4.51 -3.22
N LEU A 63 5.62 4.15 -3.30
CA LEU A 63 5.10 2.84 -2.91
C LEU A 63 4.36 2.27 -4.12
N HIS A 64 4.75 1.07 -4.54
CA HIS A 64 4.05 0.32 -5.56
C HIS A 64 3.71 -1.06 -5.01
N ILE A 65 2.44 -1.45 -5.09
CA ILE A 65 1.94 -2.77 -4.69
C ILE A 65 1.41 -3.45 -5.95
N GLY A 66 2.01 -4.58 -6.33
CA GLY A 66 1.63 -5.33 -7.52
C GLY A 66 0.39 -6.17 -7.30
N ARG A 67 -0.25 -6.57 -8.41
CA ARG A 67 -1.49 -7.35 -8.36
C ARG A 67 -1.23 -8.76 -7.84
N ILE A 68 -1.99 -9.13 -6.81
CA ILE A 68 -2.00 -10.49 -6.24
C ILE A 68 -3.31 -11.16 -6.59
N ASN A 69 -3.23 -12.37 -7.11
CA ASN A 69 -4.37 -13.23 -7.38
C ASN A 69 -4.53 -14.24 -6.26
N LEU A 70 -5.74 -14.33 -5.72
CA LEU A 70 -6.09 -15.26 -4.66
C LEU A 70 -7.27 -16.13 -5.08
N VAL A 71 -7.05 -17.44 -5.14
CA VAL A 71 -8.12 -18.43 -5.33
C VAL A 71 -8.64 -18.86 -3.97
N LEU A 72 -9.93 -18.65 -3.76
CA LEU A 72 -10.62 -18.95 -2.52
C LEU A 72 -11.58 -20.11 -2.73
N LEU A 73 -11.15 -21.30 -2.30
CA LEU A 73 -12.00 -22.49 -2.24
C LEU A 73 -12.86 -22.44 -0.97
N SER A 74 -14.14 -22.76 -1.06
CA SER A 74 -15.06 -22.71 0.09
C SER A 74 -14.58 -23.54 1.28
N LYS A 75 -13.98 -24.72 1.03
CA LYS A 75 -13.38 -25.55 2.09
C LYS A 75 -12.21 -24.85 2.78
N MET A 76 -11.33 -24.20 2.01
CA MET A 76 -10.20 -23.45 2.55
C MET A 76 -10.66 -22.25 3.39
N ILE A 77 -11.73 -21.56 2.99
CA ILE A 77 -12.31 -20.46 3.78
C ILE A 77 -12.77 -20.99 5.14
N ILE A 78 -13.49 -22.11 5.16
CA ILE A 78 -13.99 -22.73 6.40
C ILE A 78 -12.83 -23.20 7.28
N ASP A 79 -11.83 -23.87 6.71
CA ASP A 79 -10.66 -24.37 7.44
C ASP A 79 -9.84 -23.20 8.02
N MET A 80 -9.66 -22.12 7.24
CA MET A 80 -8.98 -20.92 7.70
C MET A 80 -9.78 -20.20 8.79
N GLN A 81 -11.11 -20.16 8.70
CA GLN A 81 -11.96 -19.61 9.75
C GLN A 81 -11.81 -20.39 11.06
N HIS A 82 -11.82 -21.72 11.02
CA HIS A 82 -11.60 -22.56 12.20
C HIS A 82 -10.18 -22.40 12.76
N PHE A 83 -9.17 -22.29 11.89
CA PHE A 83 -7.79 -22.02 12.32
C PHE A 83 -7.67 -20.65 13.03
N MET A 84 -8.38 -19.63 12.54
CA MET A 84 -8.34 -18.28 13.10
C MET A 84 -9.18 -18.13 14.37
N GLU A 85 -10.15 -19.00 14.61
CA GLU A 85 -11.10 -18.92 15.72
C GLU A 85 -10.44 -18.81 17.10
N PRO A 86 -9.39 -19.58 17.45
CA PRO A 86 -8.68 -19.43 18.73
C PRO A 86 -7.94 -18.09 18.83
N PHE A 87 -7.35 -17.58 17.75
CA PHE A 87 -6.62 -16.31 17.74
C PHE A 87 -7.55 -15.10 17.89
N VAL A 88 -8.73 -15.17 17.25
CA VAL A 88 -9.77 -14.13 17.35
C VAL A 88 -10.40 -14.12 18.74
N LYS A 89 -10.61 -15.30 19.35
CA LYS A 89 -11.14 -15.39 20.73
C LYS A 89 -10.11 -15.01 21.80
N ALA A 90 -8.81 -15.24 21.55
CA ALA A 90 -7.74 -14.95 22.49
C ALA A 90 -7.31 -13.46 22.54
N LYS A 91 -7.74 -12.64 21.58
CA LYS A 91 -7.31 -11.24 21.48
C LYS A 91 -8.48 -10.35 21.07
N ASN A 92 -8.72 -9.29 21.84
CA ASN A 92 -9.66 -8.24 21.51
C ASN A 92 -9.21 -7.51 20.22
N LEU A 93 -9.50 -8.11 19.06
CA LEU A 93 -9.10 -7.62 17.75
C LEU A 93 -9.58 -6.18 17.52
N HIS A 94 -10.73 -5.83 18.10
CA HIS A 94 -11.28 -4.49 18.10
C HIS A 94 -10.40 -3.47 18.84
N LEU A 95 -9.85 -3.83 20.01
CA LEU A 95 -8.91 -2.99 20.75
C LEU A 95 -7.59 -2.82 19.99
N LEU A 96 -7.13 -3.86 19.29
CA LEU A 96 -5.91 -3.79 18.49
C LEU A 96 -6.10 -2.88 17.26
N ALA A 97 -7.25 -2.99 16.60
CA ALA A 97 -7.60 -2.16 15.46
C ALA A 97 -7.75 -0.67 15.85
N SER A 98 -8.46 -0.38 16.93
CA SER A 98 -8.64 1.01 17.40
C SER A 98 -7.32 1.64 17.82
N GLU A 99 -6.45 0.87 18.47
CA GLU A 99 -5.13 1.33 18.87
C GLU A 99 -4.21 1.58 17.66
N ALA A 100 -4.24 0.70 16.66
CA ALA A 100 -3.51 0.90 15.41
C ALA A 100 -3.97 2.18 14.68
N GLU A 101 -5.29 2.40 14.59
CA GLU A 101 -5.83 3.63 14.02
C GLU A 101 -5.37 4.88 14.78
N ARG A 102 -5.40 4.82 16.12
CA ARG A 102 -4.95 5.93 16.98
C ARG A 102 -3.48 6.27 16.70
N LEU A 103 -2.61 5.27 16.66
CA LEU A 103 -1.19 5.44 16.37
C LEU A 103 -0.95 6.03 14.97
N VAL A 104 -1.70 5.57 13.95
CA VAL A 104 -1.61 6.11 12.59
C VAL A 104 -2.02 7.58 12.56
N ARG A 105 -3.14 7.93 13.19
CA ARG A 105 -3.62 9.33 13.25
C ARG A 105 -2.59 10.23 13.93
N GLU A 106 -2.05 9.82 15.07
CA GLU A 106 -1.02 10.58 15.79
C GLU A 106 0.23 10.84 14.92
N LYS A 107 0.71 9.81 14.21
CA LYS A 107 1.86 9.97 13.30
C LYS A 107 1.57 10.86 12.11
N VAL A 108 0.36 10.80 11.56
CA VAL A 108 -0.07 11.69 10.47
C VAL A 108 -0.15 13.14 10.95
N GLU A 109 -0.69 13.39 12.13
CA GLU A 109 -0.74 14.75 12.70
C GLU A 109 0.65 15.31 13.01
N LEU A 110 1.57 14.49 13.53
CA LEU A 110 2.98 14.86 13.67
C LEU A 110 3.65 15.18 12.32
N MET A 111 3.32 14.42 11.27
CA MET A 111 3.85 14.69 9.94
C MET A 111 3.28 15.99 9.35
N LYS A 112 1.98 16.27 9.55
CA LYS A 112 1.33 17.51 9.11
C LYS A 112 1.85 18.75 9.83
N SER A 113 2.17 18.63 11.12
CA SER A 113 2.75 19.71 11.93
C SER A 113 4.23 19.94 11.65
N SER A 114 4.93 18.96 11.06
CA SER A 114 6.29 19.15 10.59
C SER A 114 6.33 19.97 9.29
N ASN A 115 7.31 20.85 9.15
CA ASN A 115 7.48 21.66 7.93
C ASN A 115 8.11 20.87 6.75
N THR A 116 8.01 19.54 6.78
CA THR A 116 8.68 18.65 5.82
C THR A 116 7.84 18.48 4.56
N LYS A 117 8.35 18.89 3.40
CA LYS A 117 7.68 18.71 2.11
C LYS A 117 7.99 17.32 1.56
N LEU A 118 7.11 16.34 1.78
CA LEU A 118 7.27 14.99 1.24
C LEU A 118 6.44 14.79 -0.05
N HIS A 119 7.11 14.45 -1.15
CA HIS A 119 6.46 13.94 -2.35
C HIS A 119 6.08 12.47 -2.12
N LEU A 120 4.83 12.12 -2.39
CA LEU A 120 4.20 10.84 -2.14
C LEU A 120 3.60 10.37 -3.46
N ALA A 121 4.06 9.22 -3.94
CA ALA A 121 3.45 8.52 -5.07
C ALA A 121 3.16 7.09 -4.62
N ILE A 122 1.89 6.78 -4.41
CA ILE A 122 1.38 5.47 -4.01
C ILE A 122 0.59 4.91 -5.18
N ASP A 123 0.95 3.72 -5.60
CA ASP A 123 0.29 2.96 -6.66
C ASP A 123 -0.03 1.56 -6.12
N ILE A 124 -1.32 1.23 -6.07
CA ILE A 124 -1.80 -0.03 -5.49
C ILE A 124 -2.65 -0.74 -6.53
N HIS A 125 -2.10 -1.80 -7.10
CA HIS A 125 -2.86 -2.77 -7.85
C HIS A 125 -3.55 -3.70 -6.86
N THR A 126 -4.86 -3.55 -6.73
CA THR A 126 -5.61 -4.33 -5.73
C THR A 126 -5.66 -5.81 -6.13
N PRO A 127 -5.80 -6.73 -5.16
CA PRO A 127 -5.84 -8.14 -5.45
C PRO A 127 -7.10 -8.53 -6.23
N SER A 128 -6.98 -9.56 -7.05
CA SER A 128 -8.13 -10.23 -7.67
C SER A 128 -8.46 -11.50 -6.89
N PHE A 129 -9.75 -11.71 -6.63
CA PHE A 129 -10.24 -12.91 -5.96
C PHE A 129 -10.95 -13.81 -6.95
N MET A 130 -10.61 -15.08 -6.95
CA MET A 130 -11.25 -16.11 -7.77
C MET A 130 -12.00 -17.05 -6.84
N PHE A 131 -13.29 -17.25 -7.11
CA PHE A 131 -14.18 -18.12 -6.33
C PHE A 131 -14.69 -19.26 -7.22
N PRO A 132 -13.99 -20.40 -7.25
CA PRO A 132 -14.47 -21.57 -7.98
C PRO A 132 -15.75 -22.13 -7.39
N GLN A 133 -16.67 -22.58 -8.25
CA GLN A 133 -17.87 -23.30 -7.79
C GLN A 133 -17.49 -24.64 -7.15
N LYS A 134 -16.51 -25.34 -7.73
CA LYS A 134 -15.94 -26.60 -7.23
C LYS A 134 -14.45 -26.64 -7.56
N SER A 135 -13.68 -27.39 -6.78
CA SER A 135 -12.24 -27.56 -7.03
C SER A 135 -11.92 -28.23 -8.36
N SER A 136 -12.86 -29.01 -8.91
CA SER A 136 -12.74 -29.73 -10.18
C SER A 136 -13.53 -29.10 -11.34
N SER A 137 -14.20 -27.96 -11.11
CA SER A 137 -14.96 -27.27 -12.17
C SER A 137 -14.18 -26.06 -12.69
N PRO A 138 -14.20 -25.77 -14.00
CA PRO A 138 -13.68 -24.53 -14.55
C PRO A 138 -14.56 -23.30 -14.25
N ASP A 139 -15.79 -23.51 -13.78
CA ASP A 139 -16.71 -22.41 -13.45
C ASP A 139 -16.29 -21.68 -12.17
N LEU A 140 -16.02 -20.39 -12.29
CA LEU A 140 -15.58 -19.54 -11.18
C LEU A 140 -16.07 -18.09 -11.34
N ILE A 141 -16.16 -17.38 -10.22
CA ILE A 141 -16.44 -15.94 -10.17
C ILE A 141 -15.13 -15.19 -9.92
N ILE A 142 -14.83 -14.19 -10.74
CA ILE A 142 -13.68 -13.29 -10.54
C ILE A 142 -14.17 -11.96 -9.98
N LEU A 143 -13.59 -11.55 -8.85
CA LEU A 143 -13.79 -10.24 -8.24
C LEU A 143 -12.50 -9.43 -8.37
N CYS A 144 -12.53 -8.39 -9.20
CA CYS A 144 -11.44 -7.43 -9.34
C CYS A 144 -11.75 -6.18 -8.51
N LEU A 145 -10.86 -5.81 -7.60
CA LEU A 145 -11.05 -4.63 -6.73
C LEU A 145 -10.56 -3.29 -7.35
N GLY A 146 -9.97 -3.33 -8.55
CA GLY A 146 -9.51 -2.14 -9.29
C GLY A 146 -8.05 -1.75 -9.00
N ASP A 147 -7.69 -0.50 -9.30
CA ASP A 147 -6.35 0.03 -9.03
C ASP A 147 -6.50 1.40 -8.33
N LEU A 148 -5.60 1.71 -7.40
CA LEU A 148 -5.62 2.94 -6.62
C LEU A 148 -4.29 3.68 -6.75
N GLY A 149 -4.32 4.83 -7.44
CA GLY A 149 -3.20 5.74 -7.56
C GLY A 149 -3.41 7.00 -6.72
N ILE A 150 -2.43 7.36 -5.90
CA ILE A 150 -2.42 8.57 -5.08
C ILE A 150 -1.08 9.28 -5.30
N GLU A 151 -1.13 10.52 -5.76
CA GLU A 151 0.05 11.36 -5.93
C GLU A 151 -0.22 12.77 -5.40
N ASN A 152 0.77 13.38 -4.74
CA ASN A 152 0.69 14.77 -4.32
C ASN A 152 1.72 15.65 -5.04
N PHE A 153 1.33 16.89 -5.30
CA PHE A 153 2.19 17.89 -5.94
C PHE A 153 2.21 19.17 -5.11
N PHE A 154 3.39 19.78 -5.00
CA PHE A 154 3.55 21.09 -4.36
C PHE A 154 3.43 22.19 -5.42
N LYS A 155 2.75 23.28 -5.06
CA LYS A 155 2.62 24.49 -5.89
C LYS A 155 3.08 25.69 -5.07
N ALA A 156 3.76 26.64 -5.70
CA ALA A 156 4.10 27.92 -5.06
C ALA A 156 2.82 28.70 -4.76
N SER A 157 2.71 29.28 -3.56
CA SER A 157 1.66 30.24 -3.25
C SER A 157 2.02 31.58 -3.89
N THR A 158 1.38 31.91 -5.01
CA THR A 158 1.33 33.30 -5.50
C THR A 158 0.39 34.09 -4.59
N SER A 159 0.94 34.77 -3.59
CA SER A 159 0.22 35.82 -2.88
C SER A 159 -0.10 36.94 -3.88
N HIS A 160 -1.38 37.13 -4.18
CA HIS A 160 -1.87 38.34 -4.85
C HIS A 160 -1.54 39.53 -3.96
N LEU A 161 -0.48 40.28 -4.31
CA LEU A 161 -0.32 41.67 -3.91
C LEU A 161 -1.34 42.50 -4.70
N GLU A 162 -2.60 42.51 -4.28
CA GLU A 162 -3.49 43.62 -4.62
C GLU A 162 -3.03 44.83 -3.80
N GLY A 163 -2.06 45.54 -4.38
CA GLY A 163 -1.69 46.87 -3.98
C GLY A 163 -2.82 47.83 -4.32
N THR A 164 -3.28 48.53 -3.28
CA THR A 164 -3.79 49.89 -3.28
C THR A 164 -3.56 50.68 -4.58
N ALA A 165 -4.65 51.19 -5.15
CA ALA A 165 -4.70 52.45 -5.88
C ALA A 165 -5.94 53.23 -5.41
#